data_AF-A0A8J6CDR6-F1
#
_entry.id   AF-A0A8J6CDR6-F1
#
_cell.length_a   1.000
_cell.length_b   1.000
_cell.length_c   1.000
_cell.angle_alpha   90.00
_cell.angle_beta   90.00
_cell.angle_gamma   90.00
#
_symmetry.space_group_name_H-M   'P 1'
#
loop_
_entity.id
_entity.type
_entity.pdbx_description
1 polymer ?
#
loop_
_entity_poly.entity_id
_entity_poly.type
_entity_poly.pdbx_seq_one_letter_code
_entity_poly.pdbx_strand_id
1 'polypeptide(L)'
;MVPAILIGRMSAAHGAALTARGAALAARAVWSEAAARDVEHARLRALLADATVCEERTSDGSWELTLRSKAAPSVALASLEARAPDALMRRVATHEALPMRAALPLVEHALSRRGARAAIAALPGLCAFVEDVGSERLVAEFGDEAGAAVLAVALGQPRPGHRVLGQGTFRAAQPAWAVLAARFAGSHRAEEAALFRVAGLTDWRVQPLADMSPARLAESGGAVVLLALPGELPRHQDEE
;
A
#
# COMPACT_ATOMS: atom_id res chain seq x y z
N MET A 1 -73.14 7.37 -22.92
CA MET A 1 -73.23 7.69 -21.48
C MET A 1 -72.57 6.55 -20.72
N VAL A 2 -71.27 6.69 -20.39
CA VAL A 2 -70.46 5.79 -19.54
C VAL A 2 -69.45 6.71 -18.83
N PRO A 3 -69.25 6.65 -17.50
CA PRO A 3 -68.38 7.59 -16.79
C PRO A 3 -66.91 7.14 -16.86
N ALA A 4 -66.03 8.14 -17.01
CA ALA A 4 -64.59 7.98 -17.08
C ALA A 4 -63.97 7.67 -15.71
N ILE A 5 -63.03 6.73 -15.73
CA ILE A 5 -62.29 6.18 -14.60
C ILE A 5 -61.35 7.23 -14.01
N LEU A 6 -61.53 7.52 -12.72
CA LEU A 6 -60.68 8.40 -11.91
C LEU A 6 -59.61 7.57 -11.20
N ILE A 7 -58.61 7.09 -11.95
CA ILE A 7 -57.43 6.40 -11.40
C ILE A 7 -56.19 7.05 -12.01
N GLY A 8 -55.48 7.87 -11.25
CA GLY A 8 -54.21 8.40 -11.75
C GLY A 8 -53.64 9.65 -11.06
N ARG A 9 -53.74 9.80 -9.73
CA ARG A 9 -53.03 10.89 -9.01
C ARG A 9 -52.40 10.52 -7.67
N MET A 10 -52.21 9.23 -7.36
CA MET A 10 -51.52 8.79 -6.13
C MET A 10 -50.06 8.33 -6.30
N SER A 11 -49.46 8.44 -7.50
CA SER A 11 -48.15 7.79 -7.77
C SER A 11 -46.90 8.65 -7.47
N ALA A 12 -46.95 9.98 -7.65
CA ALA A 12 -45.74 10.81 -7.55
C ALA A 12 -45.32 11.16 -6.12
N ALA A 13 -46.26 11.49 -5.23
CA ALA A 13 -45.97 11.85 -3.83
C ALA A 13 -45.48 10.65 -3.00
N HIS A 14 -45.96 9.44 -3.31
CA HIS A 14 -45.54 8.21 -2.65
C HIS A 14 -44.12 7.79 -3.08
N GLY A 15 -43.78 7.99 -4.36
CA GLY A 15 -42.43 7.75 -4.88
C GLY A 15 -41.36 8.62 -4.21
N ALA A 16 -41.63 9.92 -4.06
CA ALA A 16 -40.71 10.87 -3.40
C ALA A 16 -40.49 10.59 -1.91
N ALA A 17 -41.54 10.15 -1.20
CA ALA A 17 -41.44 9.78 0.22
C ALA A 17 -40.58 8.51 0.42
N LEU A 18 -40.65 7.54 -0.49
CA LEU A 18 -39.83 6.33 -0.46
C LEU A 18 -38.34 6.63 -0.77
N THR A 19 -38.05 7.54 -1.71
CA THR A 19 -36.67 7.96 -2.02
C THR A 19 -36.03 8.72 -0.85
N ALA A 20 -36.78 9.63 -0.22
CA ALA A 20 -36.30 10.38 0.96
C ALA A 20 -36.01 9.45 2.15
N ARG A 21 -36.87 8.43 2.37
CA ARG A 21 -36.67 7.44 3.43
C ARG A 21 -35.47 6.54 3.15
N GLY A 22 -35.24 6.14 1.89
CA GLY A 22 -34.05 5.41 1.46
C GLY A 22 -32.76 6.20 1.69
N ALA A 23 -32.73 7.48 1.30
CA ALA A 23 -31.60 8.37 1.51
C ALA A 23 -31.29 8.60 3.00
N ALA A 24 -32.32 8.75 3.84
CA ALA A 24 -32.16 8.92 5.28
C ALA A 24 -31.64 7.65 5.98
N LEU A 25 -32.06 6.46 5.53
CA LEU A 25 -31.55 5.18 6.03
C LEU A 25 -30.10 4.94 5.60
N ALA A 26 -29.75 5.27 4.35
CA ALA A 26 -28.37 5.20 3.86
C ALA A 26 -27.46 6.17 4.62
N ALA A 27 -27.90 7.42 4.83
CA ALA A 27 -27.15 8.39 5.64
C ALA A 27 -26.98 7.90 7.09
N ARG A 28 -28.02 7.33 7.72
CA ARG A 28 -27.91 6.73 9.06
C ARG A 28 -26.93 5.56 9.11
N ALA A 29 -26.91 4.69 8.09
CA ALA A 29 -25.96 3.59 8.01
C ALA A 29 -24.51 4.11 7.90
N VAL A 30 -24.26 5.08 7.02
CA VAL A 30 -22.94 5.72 6.86
C VAL A 30 -22.48 6.39 8.16
N TRP A 31 -23.37 7.08 8.86
CA TRP A 31 -23.06 7.70 10.16
C TRP A 31 -22.80 6.67 11.26
N SER A 32 -23.52 5.55 11.26
CA SER A 32 -23.29 4.45 12.20
C SER A 32 -21.94 3.77 11.97
N GLU A 33 -21.51 3.60 10.72
CA GLU A 33 -20.20 3.06 10.39
C GLU A 33 -19.06 4.03 10.75
N ALA A 34 -19.24 5.32 10.49
CA ALA A 34 -18.26 6.34 10.88
C ALA A 34 -18.07 6.39 12.41
N ALA A 35 -19.17 6.39 13.18
CA ALA A 35 -19.11 6.38 14.64
C ALA A 35 -18.48 5.08 15.19
N ALA A 36 -18.77 3.92 14.58
CA ALA A 36 -18.12 2.66 14.95
C ALA A 36 -16.61 2.68 14.68
N ARG A 37 -16.18 3.27 13.55
CA ARG A 37 -14.75 3.46 13.23
C ARG A 37 -14.06 4.39 14.21
N ASP A 38 -14.73 5.46 14.67
CA ASP A 38 -14.14 6.38 15.66
C ASP A 38 -13.95 5.73 17.04
N VAL A 39 -14.92 4.94 17.49
CA VAL A 39 -14.81 4.16 18.73
C VAL A 39 -13.69 3.12 18.63
N GLU A 40 -13.60 2.41 17.51
CA GLU A 40 -12.55 1.43 17.26
C GLU A 40 -11.16 2.10 17.17
N HIS A 41 -11.05 3.24 16.49
CA HIS A 41 -9.82 4.04 16.46
C HIS A 41 -9.39 4.55 17.84
N ALA A 42 -10.33 4.97 18.69
CA ALA A 42 -10.04 5.40 20.05
C ALA A 42 -9.56 4.21 20.91
N ARG A 43 -10.22 3.06 20.79
CA ARG A 43 -9.82 1.82 21.44
C ARG A 43 -8.42 1.37 21.02
N LEU A 44 -8.15 1.40 19.72
CA LEU A 44 -6.85 1.03 19.15
C LEU A 44 -5.73 2.00 19.54
N ARG A 45 -6.01 3.31 19.62
CA ARG A 45 -5.07 4.28 20.19
C ARG A 45 -4.74 3.99 21.66
N ALA A 46 -5.76 3.64 22.45
CA ALA A 46 -5.53 3.23 23.84
C ALA A 46 -4.72 1.92 23.92
N LEU A 47 -4.95 0.97 23.02
CA LEU A 47 -4.18 -0.27 22.93
C LEU A 47 -2.71 -0.01 22.53
N LEU A 48 -2.46 0.93 21.62
CA LEU A 48 -1.10 1.34 21.24
C LEU A 48 -0.35 2.04 22.38
N ALA A 49 -1.05 2.82 23.21
CA ALA A 49 -0.44 3.52 24.34
C ALA A 49 0.13 2.57 25.41
N ASP A 50 -0.43 1.36 25.53
CA ASP A 50 0.03 0.32 26.45
C ASP A 50 0.67 -0.87 25.72
N ALA A 51 1.06 -0.69 24.46
CA ALA A 51 1.66 -1.75 23.68
C ALA A 51 3.13 -1.96 24.05
N THR A 52 3.60 -3.19 23.85
CA THR A 52 4.99 -3.60 24.04
C THR A 52 5.52 -4.27 22.81
N VAL A 53 6.79 -4.01 22.49
CA VAL A 53 7.51 -4.72 21.45
C VAL A 53 7.97 -6.07 21.98
N CYS A 54 7.55 -7.14 21.33
CA CYS A 54 8.03 -8.50 21.54
C CYS A 54 8.97 -8.86 20.39
N GLU A 55 10.00 -9.63 20.69
CA GLU A 55 10.99 -10.06 19.71
C GLU A 55 11.03 -11.58 19.70
N GLU A 56 10.88 -12.17 18.52
CA GLU A 56 11.01 -13.60 18.33
C GLU A 56 12.09 -13.86 17.29
N ARG A 57 12.99 -14.81 17.57
CA ARG A 57 14.00 -15.24 16.60
C ARG A 57 13.44 -16.43 15.83
N THR A 58 13.39 -16.32 14.52
CA THR A 58 12.93 -17.40 13.64
C THR A 58 14.03 -18.44 13.43
N SER A 59 13.64 -19.59 12.87
CA SER A 59 14.58 -20.68 12.56
C SER A 59 15.61 -20.34 11.48
N ASP A 60 15.31 -19.38 10.60
CA ASP A 60 16.23 -18.90 9.56
C ASP A 60 17.20 -17.81 10.05
N GLY A 61 17.14 -17.47 11.34
CA GLY A 61 18.00 -16.48 11.98
C GLY A 61 17.55 -15.04 11.79
N SER A 62 16.41 -14.79 11.14
CA SER A 62 15.74 -13.49 11.18
C SER A 62 15.04 -13.24 12.52
N TRP A 63 14.54 -12.02 12.69
CA TRP A 63 13.81 -11.55 13.85
C TRP A 63 12.44 -11.07 13.42
N GLU A 64 11.41 -11.53 14.11
CA GLU A 64 10.08 -10.97 14.02
C GLU A 64 9.84 -10.07 15.23
N LEU A 65 9.66 -8.77 14.98
CA LEU A 65 9.28 -7.79 15.98
C LEU A 65 7.77 -7.66 15.92
N THR A 66 7.07 -7.88 17.03
CA THR A 66 5.61 -7.73 17.10
C THR A 66 5.23 -6.68 18.14
N LEU A 67 4.35 -5.76 17.77
CA LEU A 67 3.74 -4.83 18.72
C LEU A 67 2.49 -5.49 19.30
N ARG A 68 2.46 -5.78 20.59
CA ARG A 68 1.34 -6.45 21.26
C ARG A 68 0.73 -5.55 22.32
N SER A 69 -0.59 -5.58 22.47
CA SER A 69 -1.25 -4.90 23.59
C SER A 69 -1.01 -5.65 24.90
N LYS A 70 -0.64 -4.95 25.98
CA LYS A 70 -0.59 -5.59 27.32
C LYS A 70 -1.97 -6.06 27.80
N ALA A 71 -3.03 -5.32 27.46
CA ALA A 71 -4.40 -5.69 27.82
C ALA A 71 -4.90 -6.92 27.04
N ALA A 72 -4.29 -7.23 25.88
CA ALA A 72 -4.63 -8.35 25.03
C ALA A 72 -3.38 -8.92 24.33
N PRO A 73 -2.51 -9.65 25.06
CA PRO A 73 -1.18 -10.06 24.57
C PRO A 73 -1.21 -11.11 23.46
N SER A 74 -2.36 -11.72 23.20
CA SER A 74 -2.59 -12.59 22.05
C SER A 74 -2.82 -11.82 20.74
N VAL A 75 -3.08 -10.51 20.79
CA VAL A 75 -3.37 -9.68 19.62
C VAL A 75 -2.11 -8.95 19.18
N ALA A 76 -1.61 -9.30 18.00
CA ALA A 76 -0.57 -8.53 17.30
C ALA A 76 -1.21 -7.30 16.65
N LEU A 77 -0.74 -6.11 17.05
CA LEU A 77 -1.16 -4.82 16.48
C LEU A 77 -0.35 -4.47 15.23
N ALA A 78 0.91 -4.86 15.21
CA ALA A 78 1.81 -4.72 14.07
C ALA A 78 2.92 -5.78 14.14
N SER A 79 3.51 -6.11 13.00
CA SER A 79 4.73 -6.91 12.91
C SER A 79 5.72 -6.31 11.92
N LEU A 80 7.01 -6.60 12.14
CA LEU A 80 8.13 -6.20 11.31
C LEU A 80 9.16 -7.34 11.28
N GLU A 81 9.55 -7.77 10.09
CA GLU A 81 10.63 -8.74 9.89
C GLU A 81 11.98 -8.00 9.80
N ALA A 82 13.01 -8.45 10.50
CA ALA A 82 14.36 -7.92 10.41
C ALA A 82 15.37 -9.06 10.24
N ARG A 83 16.13 -9.05 9.14
CA ARG A 83 17.05 -10.15 8.82
C ARG A 83 18.47 -9.88 9.31
N ALA A 84 19.08 -10.85 9.98
CA ALA A 84 20.50 -10.84 10.35
C ALA A 84 21.39 -11.33 9.18
N PRO A 85 22.67 -10.91 9.09
CA PRO A 85 23.41 -10.07 10.03
C PRO A 85 23.22 -8.56 9.84
N ASP A 86 22.73 -8.11 8.69
CA ASP A 86 22.71 -6.69 8.31
C ASP A 86 21.56 -5.88 8.96
N ALA A 87 20.73 -6.54 9.76
CA ALA A 87 19.53 -6.00 10.38
C ALA A 87 18.62 -5.26 9.38
N LEU A 88 18.50 -5.83 8.17
CA LEU A 88 17.67 -5.27 7.11
C LEU A 88 16.19 -5.48 7.45
N MET A 89 15.47 -4.38 7.63
CA MET A 89 14.03 -4.38 7.90
C MET A 89 13.25 -4.71 6.63
N ARG A 90 12.23 -5.56 6.73
CA ARG A 90 11.36 -5.99 5.64
C ARG A 90 9.96 -6.26 6.17
N ARG A 91 8.95 -6.19 5.29
CA ARG A 91 7.59 -6.69 5.54
C ARG A 91 6.99 -6.15 6.84
N VAL A 92 6.58 -4.90 6.80
CA VAL A 92 5.73 -4.34 7.86
C VAL A 92 4.28 -4.75 7.62
N ALA A 93 3.63 -5.26 8.65
CA ALA A 93 2.20 -5.48 8.65
C ALA A 93 1.57 -4.79 9.86
N THR A 94 0.35 -4.28 9.69
CA THR A 94 -0.48 -3.78 10.78
C THR A 94 -1.78 -4.55 10.81
N HIS A 95 -2.41 -4.60 11.99
CA HIS A 95 -3.79 -5.03 12.11
C HIS A 95 -4.67 -4.22 11.14
N GLU A 96 -5.68 -4.84 10.53
CA GLU A 96 -6.48 -4.21 9.46
C GLU A 96 -7.18 -2.90 9.87
N ALA A 97 -7.52 -2.79 11.16
CA ALA A 97 -8.14 -1.59 11.74
C ALA A 97 -7.13 -0.50 12.14
N LEU A 98 -5.83 -0.75 11.99
CA LEU A 98 -4.75 0.18 12.33
C LEU A 98 -4.08 0.74 11.07
N PRO A 99 -3.77 2.04 11.04
CA PRO A 99 -2.97 2.61 9.96
C PRO A 99 -1.52 2.10 10.04
N MET A 100 -0.83 2.03 8.90
CA MET A 100 0.58 1.59 8.81
C MET A 100 1.50 2.31 9.81
N ARG A 101 1.26 3.61 10.08
CA ARG A 101 2.01 4.41 11.08
C ARG A 101 2.00 3.83 12.50
N ALA A 102 1.05 2.95 12.83
CA ALA A 102 1.00 2.27 14.12
C ALA A 102 2.20 1.33 14.33
N ALA A 103 2.88 0.92 13.26
CA ALA A 103 4.10 0.13 13.32
C ALA A 103 5.37 0.95 13.60
N LEU A 104 5.30 2.29 13.68
CA LEU A 104 6.48 3.15 13.91
C LEU A 104 7.33 2.73 15.12
N PRO A 105 6.76 2.37 16.28
CA PRO A 105 7.54 1.90 17.42
C PRO A 105 8.40 0.67 17.11
N LEU A 106 7.96 -0.21 16.19
CA LEU A 106 8.75 -1.37 15.77
C LEU A 106 9.97 -0.97 14.94
N VAL A 107 9.80 0.00 14.05
CA VAL A 107 10.88 0.53 13.22
C VAL A 107 11.91 1.24 14.09
N GLU A 108 11.46 2.11 15.01
CA GLU A 108 12.34 2.82 15.95
C GLU A 108 13.09 1.84 16.87
N HIS A 109 12.41 0.79 17.32
CA HIS A 109 13.03 -0.27 18.12
C HIS A 109 14.09 -1.03 17.31
N ALA A 110 13.82 -1.40 16.06
CA ALA A 110 14.80 -2.07 15.19
C ALA A 110 16.04 -1.19 14.94
N LEU A 111 15.84 0.11 14.68
CA LEU A 111 16.93 1.07 14.47
C LEU A 111 17.80 1.27 15.72
N SER A 112 17.17 1.45 16.88
CA SER A 112 17.86 1.83 18.12
C SER A 112 18.45 0.64 18.89
N ARG A 113 17.76 -0.51 18.90
CA ARG A 113 18.16 -1.68 19.70
C ARG A 113 18.80 -2.78 18.88
N ARG A 114 18.41 -2.95 17.62
CA ARG A 114 18.97 -3.99 16.73
C ARG A 114 20.02 -3.46 15.78
N GLY A 115 20.26 -2.15 15.77
CA GLY A 115 21.26 -1.54 14.90
C GLY A 115 20.89 -1.63 13.43
N ALA A 116 19.60 -1.78 13.10
CA ALA A 116 19.14 -1.71 11.72
C ALA A 116 19.58 -0.37 11.10
N ARG A 117 20.01 -0.43 9.84
CA ARG A 117 20.46 0.75 9.08
C ARG A 117 19.72 0.93 7.76
N ALA A 118 18.99 -0.10 7.34
CA ALA A 118 18.28 -0.12 6.07
C ALA A 118 16.96 -0.88 6.16
N ALA A 119 16.07 -0.59 5.21
CA ALA A 119 14.79 -1.24 5.04
C ALA A 119 14.49 -1.48 3.55
N ILE A 120 13.77 -2.55 3.25
CA ILE A 120 13.10 -2.74 1.97
C ILE A 120 11.61 -2.54 2.19
N ALA A 121 11.05 -1.51 1.56
CA ALA A 121 9.60 -1.30 1.51
C ALA A 121 9.04 -1.82 0.20
N ALA A 122 7.90 -2.50 0.29
CA ALA A 122 7.08 -2.78 -0.87
C ALA A 122 6.36 -1.50 -1.32
N LEU A 123 5.88 -1.54 -2.57
CA LEU A 123 5.12 -0.44 -3.16
C LEU A 123 3.70 -0.90 -3.56
N PRO A 124 2.90 -1.43 -2.60
CA PRO A 124 1.54 -1.84 -2.91
C PRO A 124 0.74 -0.64 -3.42
N GLY A 125 -0.01 -0.85 -4.51
CA GLY A 125 -0.79 0.21 -5.16
C GLY A 125 -0.02 1.00 -6.21
N LEU A 126 1.26 0.68 -6.48
CA LEU A 126 2.00 1.27 -7.60
C LEU A 126 1.32 0.97 -8.95
N CYS A 127 0.83 -0.25 -9.15
CA CYS A 127 0.10 -0.58 -10.40
C CYS A 127 -1.15 0.29 -10.58
N ALA A 128 -1.94 0.47 -9.52
CA ALA A 128 -3.11 1.35 -9.53
C ALA A 128 -2.72 2.82 -9.75
N PHE A 129 -1.63 3.29 -9.15
CA PHE A 129 -1.09 4.63 -9.41
C PHE A 129 -0.71 4.83 -10.88
N VAL A 130 -0.10 3.83 -11.52
CA VAL A 130 0.23 3.89 -12.95
C VAL A 130 -1.03 3.91 -13.82
N GLU A 131 -2.06 3.14 -13.45
CA GLU A 131 -3.36 3.17 -14.10
C GLU A 131 -4.00 4.58 -14.00
N ASP A 132 -3.97 5.20 -12.81
CA ASP A 132 -4.46 6.57 -12.57
C ASP A 132 -3.76 7.62 -13.45
N VAL A 133 -2.50 7.41 -13.84
CA VAL A 133 -1.75 8.33 -14.72
C VAL A 133 -2.35 8.36 -16.13
N GLY A 134 -2.86 7.23 -16.61
CA GLY A 134 -3.50 7.09 -17.91
C GLY A 134 -2.53 6.91 -19.09
N SER A 135 -2.96 6.16 -20.10
CA SER A 135 -2.16 5.78 -21.27
C SER A 135 -1.63 6.98 -22.05
N GLU A 136 -2.46 8.00 -22.31
CA GLU A 136 -2.08 9.19 -23.08
C GLU A 136 -0.90 9.92 -22.44
N ARG A 137 -0.90 10.02 -21.10
CA ARG A 137 0.15 10.70 -20.34
C ARG A 137 1.44 9.88 -20.31
N LEU A 138 1.32 8.55 -20.15
CA LEU A 138 2.46 7.63 -20.21
C LEU A 138 3.14 7.67 -21.58
N VAL A 139 2.36 7.70 -22.67
CA VAL A 139 2.89 7.82 -24.04
C VAL A 139 3.54 9.19 -24.26
N ALA A 140 2.90 10.27 -23.82
CA ALA A 140 3.47 11.61 -23.95
C ALA A 140 4.81 11.77 -23.21
N GLU A 141 4.97 11.09 -22.07
CA GLU A 141 6.18 11.21 -21.24
C GLU A 141 7.30 10.25 -21.66
N PHE A 142 6.97 8.99 -21.99
CA PHE A 142 7.96 7.92 -22.19
C PHE A 142 8.02 7.38 -23.62
N GLY A 143 7.14 7.86 -24.51
CA GLY A 143 6.98 7.35 -25.87
C GLY A 143 6.08 6.12 -25.96
N ASP A 144 5.68 5.78 -27.18
CA ASP A 144 4.69 4.71 -27.46
C ASP A 144 5.09 3.36 -26.86
N GLU A 145 6.34 2.93 -27.09
CA GLU A 145 6.79 1.60 -26.70
C GLU A 145 6.86 1.44 -25.18
N ALA A 146 7.53 2.38 -24.49
CA ALA A 146 7.72 2.32 -23.04
C ALA A 146 6.40 2.60 -22.31
N GLY A 147 5.59 3.56 -22.78
CA GLY A 147 4.28 3.86 -22.22
C GLY A 147 3.33 2.65 -22.29
N ALA A 148 3.26 1.98 -23.45
CA ALA A 148 2.47 0.75 -23.60
C ALA A 148 3.00 -0.41 -22.76
N ALA A 149 4.33 -0.52 -22.61
CA ALA A 149 4.96 -1.56 -21.78
C ALA A 149 4.69 -1.36 -20.29
N VAL A 150 4.79 -0.13 -19.79
CA VAL A 150 4.42 0.25 -18.42
C VAL A 150 2.97 -0.10 -18.13
N LEU A 151 2.04 0.29 -19.02
CA LEU A 151 0.63 -0.01 -18.83
C LEU A 151 0.36 -1.52 -18.84
N ALA A 152 1.02 -2.27 -19.72
CA ALA A 152 0.93 -3.73 -19.76
C ALA A 152 1.40 -4.37 -18.44
N VAL A 153 2.49 -3.87 -17.84
CA VAL A 153 2.96 -4.33 -16.52
C VAL A 153 1.94 -4.00 -15.44
N ALA A 154 1.44 -2.76 -15.39
CA ALA A 154 0.48 -2.32 -14.37
C ALA A 154 -0.83 -3.11 -14.41
N LEU A 155 -1.34 -3.40 -15.61
CA LEU A 155 -2.60 -4.15 -15.79
C LEU A 155 -2.41 -5.67 -15.72
N GLY A 156 -1.17 -6.16 -15.73
CA GLY A 156 -0.89 -7.59 -15.87
C GLY A 156 -1.35 -8.17 -17.21
N GLN A 157 -1.48 -7.34 -18.26
CA GLN A 157 -2.03 -7.72 -19.56
C GLN A 157 -0.98 -7.57 -20.68
N PRO A 158 -0.93 -8.47 -21.67
CA PRO A 158 -0.03 -8.33 -22.81
C PRO A 158 -0.31 -7.04 -23.61
N ARG A 159 0.75 -6.44 -24.17
CA ARG A 159 0.62 -5.34 -25.13
C ARG A 159 -0.13 -5.80 -26.40
N PRO A 160 -0.78 -4.90 -27.16
CA PRO A 160 -1.29 -5.21 -28.48
C PRO A 160 -0.24 -5.93 -29.35
N GLY A 161 -0.66 -6.97 -30.06
CA GLY A 161 0.23 -7.81 -30.88
C GLY A 161 1.06 -8.85 -30.12
N HIS A 162 1.00 -8.90 -28.78
CA HIS A 162 1.71 -9.87 -27.96
C HIS A 162 0.73 -10.84 -27.28
N ARG A 163 1.14 -12.09 -27.07
CA ARG A 163 0.31 -13.12 -26.42
C ARG A 163 0.52 -13.24 -24.91
N VAL A 164 1.68 -12.80 -24.41
CA VAL A 164 2.10 -12.97 -23.01
C VAL A 164 2.82 -11.73 -22.50
N LEU A 165 2.76 -11.50 -21.18
CA LEU A 165 3.60 -10.53 -20.50
C LEU A 165 5.02 -11.10 -20.35
N GLY A 166 5.83 -10.93 -21.40
CA GLY A 166 7.17 -11.52 -21.49
C GLY A 166 8.29 -10.58 -21.04
N GLN A 167 9.51 -11.12 -21.01
CA GLN A 167 10.73 -10.37 -20.68
C GLN A 167 10.91 -9.10 -21.54
N GLY A 168 10.53 -9.14 -22.82
CA GLY A 168 10.58 -7.96 -23.69
C GLY A 168 9.73 -6.81 -23.19
N THR A 169 8.55 -7.08 -22.62
CA THR A 169 7.69 -6.03 -22.03
C THR A 169 8.33 -5.44 -20.78
N PHE A 170 8.85 -6.27 -19.88
CA PHE A 170 9.52 -5.80 -18.68
C PHE A 170 10.77 -4.96 -18.99
N ARG A 171 11.57 -5.41 -19.97
CA ARG A 171 12.76 -4.67 -20.43
C ARG A 171 12.39 -3.31 -21.02
N ALA A 172 11.35 -3.25 -21.86
CA ALA A 172 10.87 -1.99 -22.44
C ALA A 172 10.26 -1.05 -21.38
N ALA A 173 9.61 -1.60 -20.35
CA ALA A 173 9.01 -0.82 -19.27
C ALA A 173 10.06 -0.28 -18.27
N GLN A 174 11.19 -0.98 -18.07
CA GLN A 174 12.09 -0.77 -16.94
C GLN A 174 12.51 0.71 -16.69
N PRO A 175 12.92 1.49 -17.70
CA PRO A 175 13.32 2.89 -17.46
C PRO A 175 12.16 3.76 -16.95
N ALA A 176 11.00 3.66 -17.60
CA ALA A 176 9.80 4.42 -17.22
C ALA A 176 9.21 3.92 -15.89
N TRP A 177 9.23 2.61 -15.66
CA TRP A 177 8.78 1.99 -14.40
C TRP A 177 9.61 2.47 -13.21
N ALA A 178 10.93 2.59 -13.35
CA ALA A 178 11.79 3.13 -12.31
C ALA A 178 11.42 4.57 -11.91
N VAL A 179 11.14 5.44 -12.89
CA VAL A 179 10.71 6.83 -12.66
C VAL A 179 9.36 6.87 -11.94
N LEU A 180 8.37 6.11 -12.41
CA LEU A 180 7.04 6.07 -11.82
C LEU A 180 7.05 5.48 -10.40
N ALA A 181 7.78 4.40 -10.20
CA ALA A 181 7.99 3.80 -8.89
C ALA A 181 8.68 4.78 -7.93
N ALA A 182 9.64 5.59 -8.39
CA ALA A 182 10.29 6.60 -7.56
C ALA A 182 9.31 7.72 -7.16
N ARG A 183 8.49 8.20 -8.10
CA ARG A 183 7.42 9.17 -7.80
C ARG A 183 6.43 8.62 -6.78
N PHE A 184 5.99 7.38 -6.95
CA PHE A 184 5.07 6.73 -6.03
C PHE A 184 5.70 6.53 -4.65
N ALA A 185 6.94 6.01 -4.60
CA ALA A 185 7.69 5.80 -3.37
C ALA A 185 7.84 7.11 -2.58
N GLY A 186 8.11 8.24 -3.24
CA GLY A 186 8.21 9.56 -2.61
C GLY A 186 6.87 10.14 -2.13
N SER A 187 5.74 9.59 -2.55
CA SER A 187 4.41 10.04 -2.15
C SER A 187 3.97 9.49 -0.79
N HIS A 188 2.88 10.03 -0.25
CA HIS A 188 2.23 9.49 0.95
C HIS A 188 1.42 8.21 0.69
N ARG A 189 1.13 7.88 -0.59
CA ARG A 189 0.41 6.65 -0.98
C ARG A 189 1.28 5.40 -0.78
N ALA A 190 2.61 5.54 -0.80
CA ALA A 190 3.54 4.45 -0.48
C ALA A 190 3.73 4.35 1.04
N GLU A 191 2.72 3.82 1.74
CA GLU A 191 2.63 3.88 3.20
C GLU A 191 3.84 3.26 3.93
N GLU A 192 4.32 2.10 3.48
CA GLU A 192 5.49 1.42 4.10
C GLU A 192 6.77 2.25 3.90
N ALA A 193 6.96 2.82 2.70
CA ALA A 193 8.10 3.71 2.43
C ALA A 193 8.01 5.01 3.24
N ALA A 194 6.80 5.57 3.38
CA ALA A 194 6.55 6.76 4.18
C ALA A 194 6.81 6.50 5.67
N LEU A 195 6.43 5.34 6.20
CA LEU A 195 6.75 4.90 7.56
C LEU A 195 8.26 4.91 7.82
N PHE A 196 9.05 4.29 6.94
CA PHE A 196 10.50 4.26 7.08
C PHE A 196 11.14 5.65 6.99
N ARG A 197 10.65 6.52 6.09
CA ARG A 197 11.13 7.91 6.02
C ARG A 197 10.85 8.69 7.30
N VAL A 198 9.66 8.52 7.89
CA VAL A 198 9.30 9.14 9.18
C VAL A 198 10.25 8.68 10.30
N ALA A 199 10.70 7.42 10.25
CA ALA A 199 11.69 6.88 11.17
C ALA A 199 13.14 7.32 10.90
N GLY A 200 13.37 8.18 9.89
CA GLY A 200 14.69 8.76 9.58
C GLY A 200 15.48 8.06 8.47
N LEU A 201 14.90 7.07 7.78
CA LEU A 201 15.54 6.46 6.61
C LEU A 201 15.28 7.33 5.37
N THR A 202 16.09 8.36 5.19
CA THR A 202 15.87 9.40 4.16
C THR A 202 16.65 9.16 2.87
N ASP A 203 17.69 8.34 2.90
CA ASP A 203 18.34 7.91 1.68
C ASP A 203 17.50 6.77 1.11
N TRP A 204 17.11 6.87 -0.16
CA TRP A 204 16.35 5.79 -0.79
C TRP A 204 16.61 5.68 -2.28
N ARG A 205 16.41 4.46 -2.81
CA ARG A 205 16.42 4.18 -4.24
C ARG A 205 15.38 3.13 -4.57
N VAL A 206 14.82 3.21 -5.77
CA VAL A 206 13.96 2.16 -6.31
C VAL A 206 14.80 1.08 -6.96
N GLN A 207 14.45 -0.17 -6.70
CA GLN A 207 14.90 -1.31 -7.51
C GLN A 207 13.70 -1.82 -8.32
N PRO A 208 13.62 -1.48 -9.61
CA PRO A 208 12.54 -1.99 -10.47
C PRO A 208 12.73 -3.49 -10.65
N LEU A 209 11.63 -4.26 -10.66
CA LEU A 209 11.63 -5.70 -10.96
C LEU A 209 12.50 -6.56 -10.01
N ALA A 210 12.72 -6.09 -8.78
CA ALA A 210 13.54 -6.80 -7.80
C ALA A 210 12.82 -8.02 -7.19
N ASP A 211 11.49 -8.01 -7.12
CA ASP A 211 10.69 -9.14 -6.63
C ASP A 211 9.70 -9.61 -7.69
N MET A 212 10.08 -10.68 -8.40
CA MET A 212 9.30 -11.27 -9.48
C MET A 212 8.28 -12.32 -9.00
N SER A 213 7.99 -12.38 -7.69
CA SER A 213 6.93 -13.25 -7.19
C SER A 213 5.56 -12.82 -7.74
N PRO A 214 4.63 -13.76 -7.98
CA PRO A 214 3.30 -13.42 -8.53
C PRO A 214 2.57 -12.35 -7.73
N ALA A 215 2.66 -12.39 -6.39
CA ALA A 215 2.05 -11.39 -5.50
C ALA A 215 2.63 -9.99 -5.72
N ARG A 216 3.97 -9.84 -5.79
CA ARG A 216 4.60 -8.54 -5.99
C ARG A 216 4.45 -7.99 -7.40
N LEU A 217 4.42 -8.86 -8.40
CA LEU A 217 4.08 -8.46 -9.76
C LEU A 217 2.68 -7.85 -9.83
N ALA A 218 1.69 -8.47 -9.17
CA ALA A 218 0.32 -7.96 -9.14
C ALA A 218 0.20 -6.61 -8.40
N GLU A 219 0.88 -6.45 -7.27
CA GLU A 219 0.75 -5.25 -6.43
C GLU A 219 1.58 -4.04 -6.90
N SER A 220 2.77 -4.31 -7.44
CA SER A 220 3.82 -3.30 -7.62
C SER A 220 4.64 -3.47 -8.90
N GLY A 221 4.27 -4.39 -9.78
CA GLY A 221 5.10 -4.77 -10.93
C GLY A 221 6.51 -5.18 -10.50
N GLY A 222 6.65 -5.79 -9.31
CA GLY A 222 7.91 -6.24 -8.75
C GLY A 222 8.89 -5.15 -8.31
N ALA A 223 8.47 -3.88 -8.28
CA ALA A 223 9.31 -2.80 -7.78
C ALA A 223 9.31 -2.75 -6.25
N VAL A 224 10.49 -2.51 -5.68
CA VAL A 224 10.68 -2.24 -4.25
C VAL A 224 11.48 -0.96 -4.07
N VAL A 225 11.41 -0.38 -2.87
CA VAL A 225 12.29 0.72 -2.49
C VAL A 225 13.23 0.25 -1.39
N LEU A 226 14.52 0.47 -1.59
CA LEU A 226 15.54 0.34 -0.55
C LEU A 226 15.68 1.70 0.12
N LEU A 227 15.50 1.76 1.43
CA LEU A 227 15.75 2.95 2.24
C LEU A 227 16.89 2.67 3.22
N ALA A 228 17.65 3.70 3.57
CA ALA A 228 18.70 3.62 4.58
C ALA A 228 18.81 4.93 5.35
N LEU A 229 19.56 4.89 6.46
CA LEU A 229 20.01 6.11 7.12
C LEU A 229 20.91 6.93 6.17
N PRO A 230 21.05 8.25 6.40
CA PRO A 230 21.90 9.11 5.59
C PRO A 230 23.32 8.58 5.44
N GLY A 231 23.78 8.41 4.20
CA GLY A 231 25.11 7.91 3.84
C GLY A 231 25.27 6.38 3.87
N GLU A 232 24.25 5.63 4.30
CA GLU A 232 24.33 4.16 4.49
C GLU A 232 23.82 3.37 3.29
N LEU A 233 23.30 4.03 2.26
CA LEU A 233 22.82 3.32 1.08
C LEU A 233 24.01 2.78 0.28
N PRO A 234 24.06 1.47 -0.03
CA PRO A 234 25.15 0.91 -0.80
C PRO A 234 25.27 1.65 -2.12
N ARG A 235 26.42 2.29 -2.35
CA ARG A 235 26.74 2.83 -3.68
C ARG A 235 26.57 1.69 -4.67
N HIS A 236 25.88 1.95 -5.79
CA HIS A 236 25.83 0.97 -6.87
C HIS A 236 27.28 0.62 -7.20
N GLN A 237 27.64 -0.66 -7.06
CA GLN A 237 28.87 -1.18 -7.62
C GLN A 237 28.62 -1.39 -9.12
N ASP A 238 28.20 -0.36 -9.84
CA ASP A 238 27.94 -0.43 -11.27
C ASP A 238 28.30 0.92 -11.90
N GLU A 239 29.54 1.00 -12.37
CA GLU A 239 29.92 1.43 -13.72
C GLU A 239 31.41 1.03 -13.91
N GLU A 240 31.65 -0.29 -14.01
CA GLU A 240 32.77 -0.87 -14.79
C GLU A 240 32.18 -1.77 -15.88
#